data_AF-A0A2M7X9F4-F1
#
_entry.id   AF-A0A2M7X9F4-F1
#
_cell.length_a   1.000
_cell.length_b   1.000
_cell.length_c   1.000
_cell.angle_alpha   90.00
_cell.angle_beta   90.00
_cell.angle_gamma   90.00
#
_symmetry.space_group_name_H-M   'P 1'
#
loop_
_entity.id
_entity.type
_entity.pdbx_description
1 polymer ?
#
loop_
_entity_poly.entity_id
_entity_poly.type
_entity_poly.pdbx_seq_one_letter_code
_entity_poly.pdbx_strand_id
1 'polypeptide(L)'
;MAATLGAMETHLAELKTAQSSTQVPTETLEPIATATATEAATPEKIATGENVEVGDWNVEIFDGATDQMRGWIEELKNLDPVKWPNFPNVDNPQAGFVAANGLEYGMAESVYCQQDQTCDIPISAGHYRIITADYDIPGIDACMGSEANQGCGIMLINVGDVTANFRDAKVDTGFTVFGRYWNGDKLPEAIYGGLSHVANNMLNLNSALNPDGSVNAGANCSVREGCKSVRLAFAIISGNELLVKGVTTVNR
;
A
#
# COMPACT_ATOMS: atom_id res chain seq x y z
N MET A 1 68.07 -46.15 18.24
CA MET A 1 67.29 -46.18 19.48
C MET A 1 65.85 -46.43 19.10
N ALA A 2 65.38 -47.62 19.44
CA ALA A 2 64.00 -48.07 19.31
C ALA A 2 63.28 -47.82 20.64
N ALA A 3 62.00 -47.46 20.59
CA ALA A 3 60.98 -47.62 21.64
C ALA A 3 59.79 -46.65 21.35
N THR A 4 58.51 -46.95 21.52
CA THR A 4 57.72 -48.18 21.70
C THR A 4 56.27 -47.75 21.48
N LEU A 5 55.49 -48.51 20.70
CA LEU A 5 54.03 -48.39 20.65
C LEU A 5 53.44 -48.86 21.99
N GLY A 6 52.63 -48.03 22.63
CA GLY A 6 51.79 -48.40 23.77
C GLY A 6 50.35 -48.58 23.31
N ALA A 7 49.84 -49.80 23.47
CA ALA A 7 48.46 -50.20 23.24
C ALA A 7 47.51 -49.60 24.28
N MET A 8 46.24 -49.37 23.89
CA MET A 8 45.12 -49.47 24.83
C MET A 8 43.94 -50.15 24.16
N GLU A 9 43.64 -51.30 24.73
CA GLU A 9 42.58 -52.23 24.43
C GLU A 9 41.20 -51.71 24.86
N THR A 10 40.21 -52.06 24.03
CA THR A 10 38.83 -52.48 24.35
C THR A 10 38.13 -52.02 25.64
N HIS A 11 37.00 -51.35 25.46
CA HIS A 11 35.75 -51.76 26.13
C HIS A 11 34.53 -51.38 25.27
N LEU A 12 33.97 -52.39 24.59
CA LEU A 12 32.68 -52.35 23.92
C LEU A 12 31.60 -52.61 25.00
N ALA A 13 30.76 -51.63 25.30
CA ALA A 13 29.56 -51.81 26.10
C ALA A 13 28.33 -51.66 25.18
N GLU A 14 27.59 -52.76 25.02
CA GLU A 14 26.33 -52.82 24.26
C GLU A 14 25.25 -51.97 24.94
N LEU A 15 24.87 -50.85 24.33
CA LEU A 15 23.63 -50.13 24.62
C LEU A 15 22.55 -50.62 23.65
N LYS A 16 21.73 -51.59 24.10
CA LYS A 16 20.48 -51.95 23.41
C LYS A 16 19.42 -50.90 23.70
N THR A 17 19.24 -49.96 22.78
CA THR A 17 18.13 -48.99 22.81
C THR A 17 16.86 -49.67 22.31
N ALA A 18 15.87 -49.83 23.19
CA ALA A 18 14.52 -50.24 22.80
C ALA A 18 13.83 -49.06 22.07
N GLN A 19 13.65 -49.18 20.75
CA GLN A 19 12.80 -48.26 19.99
C GLN A 19 11.33 -48.55 20.34
N SER A 20 10.75 -47.70 21.19
CA SER A 20 9.31 -47.64 21.39
C SER A 20 8.69 -46.87 20.23
N SER A 21 7.97 -47.58 19.37
CA SER A 21 7.19 -47.02 18.27
C SER A 21 5.92 -46.38 18.84
N THR A 22 5.97 -45.08 19.14
CA THR A 22 4.77 -44.28 19.44
C THR A 22 4.05 -43.98 18.13
N GLN A 23 2.99 -44.74 17.82
CA GLN A 23 2.10 -44.40 16.70
C GLN A 23 1.31 -43.14 17.06
N VAL A 24 1.50 -42.09 16.27
CA VAL A 24 0.70 -40.85 16.36
C VAL A 24 -0.70 -41.17 15.81
N PRO A 25 -1.79 -40.89 16.56
CA PRO A 25 -3.14 -41.03 16.04
C PRO A 25 -3.31 -40.10 14.84
N THR A 26 -3.63 -40.67 13.68
CA THR A 26 -4.02 -39.90 12.51
C THR A 26 -5.48 -39.51 12.69
N GLU A 27 -5.74 -38.32 13.23
CA GLU A 27 -7.07 -37.72 13.18
C GLU A 27 -7.45 -37.47 11.73
N THR A 28 -8.48 -38.16 11.26
CA THR A 28 -9.11 -37.88 9.97
C THR A 28 -9.99 -36.66 10.16
N LEU A 29 -9.47 -35.49 9.80
CA LEU A 29 -10.24 -34.25 9.79
C LEU A 29 -11.35 -34.38 8.74
N GLU A 30 -12.60 -34.21 9.15
CA GLU A 30 -13.72 -34.09 8.24
C GLU A 30 -13.49 -32.89 7.29
N PRO A 31 -13.83 -33.00 6.00
CA PRO A 31 -13.70 -31.88 5.07
C PRO A 31 -14.58 -30.74 5.56
N ILE A 32 -13.95 -29.69 6.08
CA ILE A 32 -14.61 -28.44 6.42
C ILE A 32 -15.30 -27.96 5.14
N ALA A 33 -16.62 -27.81 5.21
CA ALA A 33 -17.43 -27.28 4.13
C ALA A 33 -16.76 -26.00 3.62
N THR A 34 -16.27 -26.04 2.38
CA THR A 34 -15.73 -24.87 1.71
C THR A 34 -16.87 -23.85 1.66
N ALA A 35 -16.79 -22.82 2.49
CA ALA A 35 -17.70 -21.69 2.40
C ALA A 35 -17.54 -21.15 0.98
N THR A 36 -18.59 -21.28 0.18
CA THR A 36 -18.65 -20.67 -1.14
C THR A 36 -18.43 -19.18 -0.92
N ALA A 37 -17.27 -18.67 -1.34
CA ALA A 37 -16.99 -17.25 -1.27
C ALA A 37 -18.07 -16.55 -2.09
N THR A 38 -18.99 -15.84 -1.42
CA THR A 38 -19.93 -14.97 -2.09
C THR A 38 -19.10 -14.03 -2.95
N GLU A 39 -19.36 -14.05 -4.26
CA GLU A 39 -18.66 -13.24 -5.23
C GLU A 39 -18.80 -11.77 -4.82
N ALA A 40 -17.74 -11.22 -4.23
CA ALA A 40 -17.71 -9.83 -3.81
C ALA A 40 -17.94 -8.96 -5.05
N ALA A 41 -19.11 -8.31 -5.11
CA ALA A 41 -19.53 -7.50 -6.24
C ALA A 41 -18.50 -6.39 -6.50
N THR A 42 -18.21 -6.13 -7.77
CA THR A 42 -17.44 -4.97 -8.19
C THR A 42 -18.07 -3.70 -7.59
N PRO A 43 -17.29 -2.80 -6.97
CA PRO A 43 -17.78 -1.52 -6.47
C PRO A 43 -18.62 -0.83 -7.55
N GLU A 44 -19.92 -0.72 -7.33
CA GLU A 44 -20.80 0.02 -8.23
C GLU A 44 -20.69 1.49 -7.85
N LYS A 45 -20.30 2.35 -8.79
CA LYS A 45 -20.28 3.80 -8.57
C LYS A 45 -21.73 4.24 -8.31
N ILE A 46 -22.06 4.54 -7.05
CA ILE A 46 -23.36 5.15 -6.74
C ILE A 46 -23.40 6.50 -7.45
N ALA A 47 -24.38 6.69 -8.34
CA ALA A 47 -24.39 7.75 -9.35
C ALA A 47 -24.61 9.18 -8.78
N THR A 48 -24.77 9.33 -7.47
CA THR A 48 -25.07 10.59 -6.79
C THR A 48 -23.95 10.94 -5.81
N GLY A 49 -22.93 11.64 -6.30
CA GLY A 49 -21.88 12.23 -5.48
C GLY A 49 -21.99 13.75 -5.41
N GLU A 50 -21.80 14.34 -4.23
CA GLU A 50 -21.56 15.77 -4.07
C GLU A 50 -20.12 16.08 -4.50
N ASN A 51 -19.92 17.11 -5.31
CA ASN A 51 -18.59 17.57 -5.70
C ASN A 51 -18.22 18.81 -4.87
N VAL A 52 -17.05 18.77 -4.24
CA VAL A 52 -16.52 19.85 -3.40
C VAL A 52 -15.08 20.15 -3.83
N GLU A 53 -14.75 21.43 -3.95
CA GLU A 53 -13.36 21.88 -4.16
C GLU A 53 -12.76 22.32 -2.82
N VAL A 54 -11.61 21.75 -2.45
CA VAL A 54 -10.86 22.13 -1.25
C VAL A 54 -9.40 22.36 -1.61
N GLY A 55 -9.01 23.63 -1.68
CA GLY A 55 -7.68 23.99 -2.17
C GLY A 55 -7.50 23.49 -3.61
N ASP A 56 -6.49 22.65 -3.84
CA ASP A 56 -6.19 22.07 -5.16
C ASP A 56 -6.89 20.72 -5.39
N TRP A 57 -7.75 20.29 -4.46
CA TRP A 57 -8.48 19.03 -4.55
C TRP A 57 -9.85 19.21 -5.19
N ASN A 58 -10.17 18.32 -6.13
CA ASN A 58 -11.54 18.04 -6.55
C ASN A 58 -12.01 16.75 -5.85
N VAL A 59 -13.02 16.86 -4.98
CA VAL A 59 -13.50 15.76 -4.14
C VAL A 59 -14.93 15.38 -4.49
N GLU A 60 -15.13 14.11 -4.86
CA GLU A 60 -16.44 13.46 -4.97
C GLU A 60 -16.78 12.77 -3.64
N ILE A 61 -17.89 13.15 -3.01
CA ILE A 61 -18.44 12.55 -1.78
C ILE A 61 -19.67 11.74 -2.15
N PHE A 62 -19.64 10.43 -1.90
CA PHE A 62 -20.70 9.51 -2.28
C PHE A 62 -21.68 9.24 -1.14
N ASP A 63 -22.83 8.67 -1.48
CA ASP A 63 -23.78 8.17 -0.50
C ASP A 63 -23.11 7.15 0.43
N GLY A 64 -23.37 7.28 1.74
CA GLY A 64 -22.70 6.48 2.79
C GLY A 64 -21.55 7.19 3.50
N ALA A 65 -20.99 8.28 2.94
CA ALA A 65 -19.98 9.07 3.65
C ALA A 65 -20.55 9.70 4.93
N THR A 66 -19.85 9.52 6.04
CA THR A 66 -20.26 10.03 7.36
C THR A 66 -19.93 11.51 7.54
N ASP A 67 -20.54 12.17 8.52
CA ASP A 67 -20.21 13.57 8.87
C ASP A 67 -18.73 13.72 9.26
N GLN A 68 -18.14 12.69 9.86
CA GLN A 68 -16.71 12.68 10.16
C GLN A 68 -15.87 12.72 8.88
N MET A 69 -16.24 11.95 7.85
CA MET A 69 -15.54 11.99 6.55
C MET A 69 -15.72 13.33 5.84
N ARG A 70 -16.86 13.97 6.01
CA ARG A 70 -17.09 15.33 5.50
C ARG A 70 -16.20 16.35 6.22
N GLY A 71 -16.05 16.24 7.54
CA GLY A 71 -15.10 17.04 8.32
C GLY A 71 -13.65 16.82 7.89
N TRP A 72 -13.26 15.58 7.56
CA TRP A 72 -11.93 15.30 7.02
C TRP A 72 -11.62 16.04 5.72
N ILE A 73 -12.63 16.23 4.86
CA ILE A 73 -12.47 16.95 3.59
C ILE A 73 -12.13 18.43 3.83
N GLU A 74 -12.75 19.05 4.83
CA GLU A 74 -12.43 20.44 5.24
C GLU A 74 -11.00 20.59 5.78
N GLU A 75 -10.42 19.50 6.33
CA GLU A 75 -9.06 19.45 6.85
C GLU A 75 -7.99 19.13 5.79
N LEU A 76 -8.39 18.82 4.55
CA LEU A 76 -7.44 18.51 3.49
C LEU A 76 -6.51 19.70 3.20
N LYS A 77 -5.22 19.39 3.12
CA LYS A 77 -4.17 20.34 2.78
C LYS A 77 -3.76 20.14 1.32
N ASN A 78 -3.36 21.22 0.65
CA ASN A 78 -2.62 21.11 -0.60
C ASN A 78 -1.34 20.33 -0.35
N LEU A 79 -0.98 19.45 -1.29
CA LEU A 79 0.22 18.65 -1.19
C LEU A 79 1.47 19.54 -1.23
N ASP A 80 2.48 19.20 -0.43
CA ASP A 80 3.73 19.96 -0.33
C ASP A 80 4.92 19.00 -0.42
N PRO A 81 5.29 18.55 -1.62
CA PRO A 81 6.31 17.54 -1.81
C PRO A 81 7.65 17.91 -1.16
N VAL A 82 8.01 19.20 -1.16
CA VAL A 82 9.29 19.68 -0.63
C VAL A 82 9.42 19.39 0.86
N LYS A 83 8.33 19.46 1.62
CA LYS A 83 8.33 19.15 3.06
C LYS A 83 8.35 17.65 3.37
N TRP A 84 8.22 16.77 2.38
CA TRP A 84 8.03 15.33 2.60
C TRP A 84 9.10 14.45 1.93
N PRO A 85 10.39 14.63 2.26
CA PRO A 85 11.46 13.77 1.75
C PRO A 85 11.43 12.35 2.36
N ASN A 86 10.71 12.16 3.47
CA ASN A 86 10.57 10.88 4.16
C ASN A 86 9.09 10.45 4.15
N PHE A 87 8.88 9.14 4.17
CA PHE A 87 7.55 8.55 4.30
C PHE A 87 6.90 8.96 5.65
N PRO A 88 5.55 9.10 5.74
CA PRO A 88 4.86 9.50 6.98
C PRO A 88 4.80 8.38 8.03
N ASN A 89 5.88 7.64 8.25
CA ASN A 89 6.06 6.68 9.35
C ASN A 89 7.01 7.21 10.44
N VAL A 90 7.52 8.43 10.28
CA VAL A 90 8.40 9.14 11.22
C VAL A 90 7.92 10.57 11.43
N ASP A 91 8.28 11.17 12.55
CA ASP A 91 7.95 12.57 12.83
C ASP A 91 8.55 13.49 11.77
N ASN A 92 7.79 14.53 11.38
CA ASN A 92 8.21 15.52 10.41
C ASN A 92 7.92 16.94 10.92
N PRO A 93 8.86 17.55 11.66
CA PRO A 93 8.70 18.89 12.21
C PRO A 93 8.50 19.97 11.15
N GLN A 94 9.03 19.80 9.93
CA GLN A 94 8.88 20.78 8.85
C GLN A 94 7.43 20.87 8.35
N ALA A 95 6.71 19.76 8.39
CA ALA A 95 5.30 19.66 8.05
C ALA A 95 4.37 19.80 9.28
N GLY A 96 4.92 19.94 10.49
CA GLY A 96 4.14 19.94 11.73
C GLY A 96 3.44 18.61 11.99
N PHE A 97 4.06 17.49 11.59
CA PHE A 97 3.47 16.16 11.61
C PHE A 97 4.15 15.23 12.63
N VAL A 98 3.35 14.34 13.23
CA VAL A 98 3.79 13.28 14.14
C VAL A 98 3.46 11.90 13.58
N ALA A 99 4.38 10.96 13.73
CA ALA A 99 4.28 9.61 13.18
C ALA A 99 3.01 8.86 13.64
N ALA A 100 2.49 9.18 14.82
CA ALA A 100 1.26 8.61 15.37
C ALA A 100 0.01 8.91 14.51
N ASN A 101 0.05 9.94 13.66
CA ASN A 101 -1.03 10.28 12.72
C ASN A 101 -0.78 9.71 11.32
N GLY A 102 0.24 8.87 11.19
CA GLY A 102 0.81 8.46 9.92
C GLY A 102 0.41 7.08 9.44
N LEU A 103 1.32 6.55 8.64
CA LEU A 103 1.18 5.30 7.93
C LEU A 103 2.28 4.33 8.35
N GLU A 104 1.94 3.06 8.45
CA GLU A 104 2.89 1.97 8.49
C GLU A 104 3.59 1.88 7.13
N TYR A 105 4.91 1.98 7.09
CA TYR A 105 5.64 1.67 5.85
C TYR A 105 5.81 0.16 5.75
N GLY A 106 4.87 -0.50 5.05
CA GLY A 106 5.06 -1.90 4.70
C GLY A 106 6.20 -2.08 3.71
N MET A 107 6.59 -3.34 3.48
CA MET A 107 7.56 -3.64 2.44
C MET A 107 7.02 -3.14 1.10
N ALA A 108 7.82 -2.36 0.36
CA ALA A 108 7.49 -2.00 -1.00
C ALA A 108 7.37 -3.29 -1.81
N GLU A 109 6.16 -3.59 -2.27
CA GLU A 109 5.86 -4.80 -3.00
C GLU A 109 5.91 -4.50 -4.50
N SER A 110 6.70 -5.30 -5.22
CA SER A 110 6.65 -5.41 -6.68
C SER A 110 5.46 -6.26 -7.15
N VAL A 111 4.41 -6.38 -6.34
CA VAL A 111 3.18 -7.12 -6.72
C VAL A 111 2.43 -6.24 -7.73
N TYR A 112 2.84 -6.38 -8.99
CA TYR A 112 2.14 -5.84 -10.14
C TYR A 112 1.15 -6.87 -10.64
N CYS A 113 0.10 -6.40 -11.31
CA CYS A 113 -0.51 -7.26 -12.31
C CYS A 113 0.59 -7.59 -13.34
N GLN A 114 0.73 -8.84 -13.79
CA GLN A 114 1.69 -9.10 -14.88
C GLN A 114 1.32 -8.20 -16.07
N GLN A 115 2.30 -7.77 -16.88
CA GLN A 115 2.03 -6.91 -18.04
C GLN A 115 0.88 -7.48 -18.88
N ASP A 116 -0.08 -6.63 -19.24
CA ASP A 116 -1.32 -6.97 -19.95
C ASP A 116 -2.32 -7.88 -19.20
N GLN A 117 -2.14 -8.09 -17.89
CA GLN A 117 -3.10 -8.79 -17.03
C GLN A 117 -3.80 -7.83 -16.08
N THR A 118 -4.95 -8.28 -15.59
CA THR A 118 -5.62 -7.68 -14.44
C THR A 118 -5.28 -8.46 -13.18
N CYS A 119 -5.43 -7.83 -12.01
CA CYS A 119 -5.25 -8.47 -10.73
C CYS A 119 -6.25 -7.96 -9.68
N ASP A 120 -6.43 -8.77 -8.64
CA ASP A 120 -7.23 -8.40 -7.49
C ASP A 120 -6.37 -7.54 -6.55
N ILE A 121 -6.91 -6.39 -6.12
CA ILE A 121 -6.28 -5.50 -5.14
C ILE A 121 -7.09 -5.58 -3.84
N PRO A 122 -6.71 -6.47 -2.91
CA PRO A 122 -7.32 -6.50 -1.59
C PRO A 122 -6.78 -5.37 -0.71
N ILE A 123 -7.66 -4.77 0.08
CA ILE A 123 -7.32 -3.78 1.12
C ILE A 123 -8.05 -4.17 2.39
N SER A 124 -7.31 -4.73 3.33
CA SER A 124 -7.86 -5.13 4.63
C SER A 124 -8.48 -3.96 5.39
N ALA A 125 -9.45 -4.24 6.25
CA ALA A 125 -10.01 -3.27 7.19
C ALA A 125 -8.89 -2.55 7.98
N GLY A 126 -8.94 -1.23 8.09
CA GLY A 126 -7.93 -0.43 8.80
C GLY A 126 -6.58 -0.31 8.07
N HIS A 127 -6.53 -0.64 6.77
CA HIS A 127 -5.32 -0.58 5.97
C HIS A 127 -5.48 0.39 4.80
N TYR A 128 -4.34 0.73 4.21
CA TYR A 128 -4.24 1.50 2.99
C TYR A 128 -3.38 0.78 1.97
N ARG A 129 -3.52 1.18 0.70
CA ARG A 129 -2.59 0.84 -0.37
C ARG A 129 -2.28 2.07 -1.21
N ILE A 130 -1.01 2.43 -1.32
CA ILE A 130 -0.50 3.43 -2.25
C ILE A 130 -0.04 2.69 -3.51
N ILE A 131 -0.46 3.18 -4.67
CA ILE A 131 -0.09 2.69 -5.99
C ILE A 131 0.53 3.87 -6.75
N THR A 132 1.72 3.67 -7.32
CA THR A 132 2.49 4.72 -8.05
C THR A 132 2.71 4.31 -9.51
N ALA A 133 1.66 3.89 -10.18
CA ALA A 133 1.73 3.18 -11.46
C ALA A 133 0.80 3.81 -12.48
N ASP A 134 0.92 3.42 -13.73
CA ASP A 134 -0.21 3.52 -14.66
C ASP A 134 -1.30 2.55 -14.16
N TYR A 135 -2.50 3.05 -13.87
CA TYR A 135 -3.55 2.25 -13.25
C TYR A 135 -4.93 2.47 -13.85
N ASP A 136 -5.75 1.44 -13.76
CA ASP A 136 -7.19 1.46 -14.01
C ASP A 136 -7.84 0.58 -12.95
N ILE A 137 -8.53 1.20 -11.99
CA ILE A 137 -9.19 0.51 -10.88
C ILE A 137 -10.69 0.68 -11.07
N PRO A 138 -11.40 -0.36 -11.57
CA PRO A 138 -12.81 -0.28 -11.87
C PRO A 138 -13.64 0.28 -10.70
N GLY A 139 -14.47 1.28 -11.01
CA GLY A 139 -15.34 1.92 -10.02
C GLY A 139 -14.66 2.98 -9.14
N ILE A 140 -13.33 3.10 -9.18
CA ILE A 140 -12.58 4.09 -8.39
C ILE A 140 -12.03 5.21 -9.27
N ASP A 141 -10.98 4.92 -10.04
CA ASP A 141 -10.25 5.91 -10.83
C ASP A 141 -9.31 5.24 -11.83
N ALA A 142 -8.87 6.01 -12.84
CA ALA A 142 -7.88 5.57 -13.82
C ALA A 142 -6.90 6.71 -14.16
N CYS A 143 -5.64 6.37 -14.38
CA CYS A 143 -4.58 7.30 -14.75
C CYS A 143 -3.50 6.59 -15.58
N MET A 144 -3.16 7.18 -16.73
CA MET A 144 -2.09 6.67 -17.61
C MET A 144 -1.09 7.80 -17.90
N GLY A 145 0.18 7.61 -17.56
CA GLY A 145 1.22 8.66 -17.61
C GLY A 145 1.73 9.01 -19.01
N SER A 146 1.17 8.40 -20.07
CA SER A 146 1.71 8.43 -21.43
C SER A 146 1.45 9.73 -22.21
N GLU A 147 0.54 10.61 -21.78
CA GLU A 147 0.13 11.75 -22.60
C GLU A 147 0.90 13.07 -22.32
N ALA A 148 1.62 13.21 -21.19
CA ALA A 148 2.18 14.52 -20.81
C ALA A 148 3.48 14.55 -19.97
N ASN A 149 4.22 13.44 -19.82
CA ASN A 149 5.27 13.32 -18.78
C ASN A 149 4.67 13.58 -17.38
N GLN A 150 3.46 13.05 -17.17
CA GLN A 150 2.69 13.14 -15.93
C GLN A 150 2.76 11.79 -15.22
N GLY A 151 3.10 11.80 -13.93
CA GLY A 151 3.05 10.62 -13.09
C GLY A 151 1.64 10.30 -12.63
N CYS A 152 1.40 9.05 -12.29
CA CYS A 152 0.14 8.60 -11.72
C CYS A 152 0.35 8.01 -10.32
N GLY A 153 -0.47 8.43 -9.36
CA GLY A 153 -0.53 7.79 -8.06
C GLY A 153 -1.94 7.80 -7.47
N ILE A 154 -2.24 6.80 -6.64
CA ILE A 154 -3.48 6.71 -5.89
C ILE A 154 -3.24 6.08 -4.51
N MET A 155 -3.92 6.61 -3.49
CA MET A 155 -3.98 6.01 -2.16
C MET A 155 -5.40 5.52 -1.85
N LEU A 156 -5.55 4.21 -1.72
CA LEU A 156 -6.81 3.57 -1.37
C LEU A 156 -6.83 3.28 0.14
N ILE A 157 -7.89 3.65 0.84
CA ILE A 157 -7.95 3.65 2.32
C ILE A 157 -9.24 2.97 2.75
N ASN A 158 -9.14 1.79 3.37
CA ASN A 158 -10.31 1.07 3.86
C ASN A 158 -10.59 1.37 5.33
N VAL A 159 -11.66 2.13 5.56
CA VAL A 159 -12.16 2.51 6.90
C VAL A 159 -13.27 1.60 7.41
N GLY A 160 -13.68 0.62 6.61
CA GLY A 160 -14.66 -0.39 6.99
C GLY A 160 -14.09 -1.46 7.92
N ASP A 161 -14.95 -2.42 8.28
CA ASP A 161 -14.65 -3.57 9.13
C ASP A 161 -14.41 -4.87 8.35
N VAL A 162 -14.57 -4.82 7.03
CA VAL A 162 -14.32 -5.94 6.10
C VAL A 162 -13.27 -5.56 5.05
N THR A 163 -12.59 -6.56 4.50
CA THR A 163 -11.65 -6.37 3.38
C THR A 163 -12.37 -5.89 2.14
N ALA A 164 -11.92 -4.77 1.57
CA ALA A 164 -12.30 -4.34 0.23
C ALA A 164 -11.52 -5.14 -0.81
N ASN A 165 -12.15 -5.53 -1.90
CA ASN A 165 -11.45 -6.25 -2.98
C ASN A 165 -11.82 -5.68 -4.35
N PHE A 166 -10.85 -5.04 -5.00
CA PHE A 166 -11.00 -4.51 -6.34
C PHE A 166 -10.53 -5.54 -7.35
N ARG A 167 -11.49 -6.18 -7.99
CA ARG A 167 -11.24 -7.15 -9.07
C ARG A 167 -10.94 -6.44 -10.37
N ASP A 168 -10.24 -7.15 -11.24
CA ASP A 168 -9.94 -6.72 -12.60
C ASP A 168 -9.18 -5.38 -12.70
N ALA A 169 -8.48 -4.99 -11.65
CA ALA A 169 -7.67 -3.78 -11.66
C ALA A 169 -6.44 -3.96 -12.54
N LYS A 170 -5.98 -2.89 -13.17
CA LYS A 170 -4.72 -2.82 -13.90
C LYS A 170 -3.76 -1.92 -13.14
N VAL A 171 -2.53 -2.40 -12.96
CA VAL A 171 -1.44 -1.66 -12.34
C VAL A 171 -0.16 -2.02 -13.09
N ASP A 172 0.35 -1.10 -13.88
CA ASP A 172 1.54 -1.27 -14.70
C ASP A 172 2.60 -0.21 -14.34
N THR A 173 3.87 -0.51 -14.62
CA THR A 173 5.00 0.44 -14.56
C THR A 173 5.19 1.23 -13.25
N GLY A 174 4.94 0.68 -12.05
CA GLY A 174 5.05 1.47 -10.80
C GLY A 174 5.66 0.77 -9.59
N PHE A 175 5.15 0.99 -8.38
CA PHE A 175 5.30 0.13 -7.18
C PHE A 175 4.08 0.31 -6.28
N THR A 176 3.83 -0.63 -5.37
CA THR A 176 2.77 -0.49 -4.37
C THR A 176 3.34 -0.55 -2.95
N VAL A 177 2.74 0.23 -2.05
CA VAL A 177 3.02 0.19 -0.61
C VAL A 177 1.71 -0.12 0.08
N PHE A 178 1.71 -1.15 0.92
CA PHE A 178 0.57 -1.56 1.73
C PHE A 178 0.94 -1.43 3.20
N GLY A 179 -0.02 -1.05 4.03
CA GLY A 179 0.19 -0.99 5.47
C GLY A 179 -1.05 -0.52 6.23
N ARG A 180 -0.92 -0.37 7.53
CA ARG A 180 -1.95 0.25 8.39
C ARG A 180 -1.83 1.77 8.41
N TYR A 181 -2.95 2.44 8.64
CA TYR A 181 -2.92 3.81 9.15
C TYR A 181 -3.12 3.77 10.67
N TRP A 182 -2.42 4.61 11.42
CA TRP A 182 -2.39 4.50 12.88
C TRP A 182 -3.54 5.21 13.58
N ASN A 183 -4.01 6.32 13.01
CA ASN A 183 -5.04 7.17 13.60
C ASN A 183 -6.10 7.52 12.57
N GLY A 184 -7.26 6.85 12.64
CA GLY A 184 -8.39 7.07 11.74
C GLY A 184 -8.93 8.51 11.78
N ASP A 185 -8.90 9.16 12.94
CA ASP A 185 -9.37 10.55 13.08
C ASP A 185 -8.45 11.55 12.39
N LYS A 186 -7.23 11.13 12.03
CA LYS A 186 -6.20 11.95 11.39
C LYS A 186 -5.85 11.50 9.98
N LEU A 187 -6.78 10.82 9.30
CA LEU A 187 -6.62 10.43 7.90
C LEU A 187 -6.23 11.58 6.95
N PRO A 188 -6.75 12.83 7.09
CA PRO A 188 -6.27 13.94 6.27
C PRO A 188 -4.76 14.18 6.36
N GLU A 189 -4.17 14.01 7.55
CA GLU A 189 -2.72 14.15 7.75
C GLU A 189 -1.95 13.00 7.09
N ALA A 190 -2.48 11.78 7.17
CA ALA A 190 -1.90 10.61 6.52
C ALA A 190 -1.95 10.71 4.98
N ILE A 191 -3.07 11.18 4.41
CA ILE A 191 -3.23 11.45 2.97
C ILE A 191 -2.25 12.53 2.54
N TYR A 192 -2.20 13.65 3.28
CA TYR A 192 -1.29 14.76 3.01
C TYR A 192 0.17 14.30 2.99
N GLY A 193 0.62 13.59 4.03
CA GLY A 193 2.00 13.12 4.11
C GLY A 193 2.35 12.05 3.09
N GLY A 194 1.47 11.06 2.91
CA GLY A 194 1.68 9.94 2.00
C GLY A 194 1.77 10.40 0.55
N LEU A 195 0.79 11.17 0.09
CA LEU A 195 0.75 11.64 -1.30
C LEU A 195 1.77 12.75 -1.57
N SER A 196 2.12 13.59 -0.58
CA SER A 196 3.23 14.54 -0.74
C SER A 196 4.57 13.81 -0.88
N HIS A 197 4.79 12.73 -0.14
CA HIS A 197 6.01 11.92 -0.28
C HIS A 197 6.06 11.20 -1.65
N VAL A 198 4.93 10.66 -2.12
CA VAL A 198 4.82 10.09 -3.47
C VAL A 198 5.17 11.14 -4.53
N ALA A 199 4.57 12.33 -4.43
CA ALA A 199 4.86 13.45 -5.34
C ALA A 199 6.35 13.84 -5.31
N ASN A 200 6.95 13.91 -4.11
CA ASN A 200 8.35 14.26 -3.93
C ASN A 200 9.25 13.30 -4.74
N ASN A 201 9.00 12.00 -4.60
CA ASN A 201 9.75 11.00 -5.33
C ASN A 201 9.48 11.11 -6.85
N MET A 202 8.22 11.15 -7.29
CA MET A 202 7.88 11.15 -8.72
C MET A 202 8.35 12.41 -9.47
N LEU A 203 8.45 13.56 -8.79
CA LEU A 203 9.01 14.81 -9.32
C LEU A 203 10.55 14.87 -9.26
N ASN A 204 11.20 13.81 -8.77
CA ASN A 204 12.64 13.73 -8.55
C ASN A 204 13.19 14.86 -7.68
N LEU A 205 12.48 15.19 -6.60
CA LEU A 205 12.96 16.11 -5.57
C LEU A 205 13.90 15.38 -4.61
N ASN A 206 14.73 16.15 -3.88
CA ASN A 206 15.70 15.60 -2.95
C ASN A 206 15.00 14.77 -1.85
N SER A 207 15.33 13.48 -1.80
CA SER A 207 14.81 12.51 -0.84
C SER A 207 15.83 11.41 -0.57
N ALA A 208 15.58 10.57 0.42
CA ALA A 208 16.44 9.40 0.66
C ALA A 208 16.47 8.42 -0.53
N LEU A 209 15.41 8.42 -1.36
CA LEU A 209 15.29 7.59 -2.55
C LEU A 209 15.81 8.30 -3.82
N ASN A 210 15.87 9.63 -3.80
CA ASN A 210 16.35 10.48 -4.89
C ASN A 210 17.50 11.42 -4.42
N PRO A 211 18.66 10.88 -4.00
CA PRO A 211 19.81 11.72 -3.71
C PRO A 211 20.32 12.40 -5.00
N ASP A 212 20.87 13.61 -4.86
CA ASP A 212 21.39 14.37 -5.98
C ASP A 212 22.28 13.53 -6.92
N GLY A 213 21.88 13.47 -8.20
CA GLY A 213 22.59 12.72 -9.23
C GLY A 213 22.21 11.24 -9.38
N SER A 214 21.21 10.73 -8.65
CA SER A 214 20.65 9.39 -8.86
C SER A 214 19.59 9.36 -9.97
N VAL A 215 19.22 8.14 -10.38
CA VAL A 215 18.01 7.90 -11.17
C VAL A 215 16.81 8.07 -10.26
N ASN A 216 15.73 8.67 -10.78
CA ASN A 216 14.49 8.84 -10.03
C ASN A 216 13.91 7.48 -9.62
N ALA A 217 13.65 7.31 -8.33
CA ALA A 217 12.96 6.17 -7.73
C ALA A 217 11.42 6.26 -7.88
N GLY A 218 10.92 7.32 -8.49
CA GLY A 218 9.50 7.56 -8.72
C GLY A 218 8.91 6.69 -9.81
N ALA A 219 8.81 5.37 -9.62
CA ALA A 219 7.80 4.51 -10.26
C ALA A 219 7.55 4.76 -11.77
N ASN A 220 6.32 5.08 -12.23
CA ASN A 220 6.06 5.38 -13.66
C ASN A 220 6.71 6.69 -14.17
N CYS A 221 7.40 7.41 -13.28
CA CYS A 221 8.27 8.55 -13.53
C CYS A 221 9.77 8.23 -13.36
N SER A 222 10.19 6.95 -13.41
CA SER A 222 11.59 6.50 -13.22
C SER A 222 12.53 6.89 -14.38
N VAL A 223 12.49 8.16 -14.78
CA VAL A 223 13.40 8.83 -15.71
C VAL A 223 14.27 9.82 -14.94
N ARG A 224 15.45 10.16 -15.48
CA ARG A 224 16.44 11.00 -14.78
C ARG A 224 15.90 12.33 -14.26
N GLU A 225 14.95 12.95 -14.97
CA GLU A 225 14.36 14.24 -14.59
C GLU A 225 13.09 14.12 -13.75
N GLY A 226 12.60 12.90 -13.54
CA GLY A 226 11.24 12.65 -13.07
C GLY A 226 10.15 13.15 -14.00
N CYS A 227 8.93 13.16 -13.49
CA CYS A 227 7.79 13.74 -14.19
C CYS A 227 7.75 15.26 -14.03
N LYS A 228 7.05 15.94 -14.96
CA LYS A 228 6.78 17.38 -14.87
C LYS A 228 5.60 17.69 -13.96
N SER A 229 4.67 16.75 -13.87
CA SER A 229 3.52 16.81 -12.99
C SER A 229 3.19 15.40 -12.49
N VAL A 230 2.40 15.29 -11.44
CA VAL A 230 1.91 14.02 -10.91
C VAL A 230 0.43 14.19 -10.58
N ARG A 231 -0.42 13.38 -11.22
CA ARG A 231 -1.83 13.27 -10.87
C ARG A 231 -1.96 12.30 -9.72
N LEU A 232 -2.49 12.78 -8.60
CA LEU A 232 -2.62 12.01 -7.37
C LEU A 232 -4.09 11.93 -6.99
N ALA A 233 -4.53 10.74 -6.61
CA ALA A 233 -5.85 10.50 -6.09
C ALA A 233 -5.79 9.87 -4.70
N PHE A 234 -6.87 10.02 -3.94
CA PHE A 234 -7.16 9.13 -2.82
C PHE A 234 -8.60 8.63 -2.94
N ALA A 235 -8.85 7.44 -2.40
CA ALA A 235 -10.18 6.87 -2.26
C ALA A 235 -10.37 6.34 -0.83
N ILE A 236 -11.42 6.79 -0.16
CA ILE A 236 -11.86 6.26 1.13
C ILE A 236 -13.01 5.29 0.86
N ILE A 237 -12.87 4.06 1.33
CA ILE A 237 -13.78 2.96 1.06
C ILE A 237 -14.17 2.25 2.35
N SER A 238 -15.35 1.63 2.36
CA SER A 238 -15.77 0.71 3.42
C SER A 238 -16.25 -0.58 2.79
N GLY A 239 -15.45 -1.64 2.88
CA GLY A 239 -15.64 -2.80 2.01
C GLY A 239 -15.56 -2.39 0.54
N ASN A 240 -16.53 -2.83 -0.28
CA ASN A 240 -16.57 -2.49 -1.71
C ASN A 240 -17.35 -1.20 -2.00
N GLU A 241 -17.71 -0.42 -0.99
CA GLU A 241 -18.39 0.88 -1.17
C GLU A 241 -17.36 2.01 -1.23
N LEU A 242 -17.40 2.81 -2.30
CA LEU A 242 -16.63 4.05 -2.40
C LEU A 242 -17.38 5.18 -1.68
N LEU A 243 -16.73 5.82 -0.70
CA LEU A 243 -17.33 6.85 0.13
C LEU A 243 -16.83 8.24 -0.24
N VAL A 244 -15.52 8.38 -0.49
CA VAL A 244 -14.91 9.65 -0.89
C VAL A 244 -13.83 9.38 -1.91
N LYS A 245 -13.73 10.22 -2.95
CA LYS A 245 -12.61 10.25 -3.86
C LYS A 245 -12.11 11.68 -4.02
N GLY A 246 -10.83 11.92 -3.76
CA GLY A 246 -10.20 13.19 -4.06
C GLY A 246 -9.16 13.04 -5.16
N VAL A 247 -9.09 14.00 -6.08
CA VAL A 247 -8.09 14.07 -7.13
C VAL A 247 -7.42 15.43 -7.13
N THR A 248 -6.10 15.46 -7.29
CA THR A 248 -5.31 16.68 -7.47
C THR A 248 -4.18 16.45 -8.47
N THR A 249 -3.48 17.51 -8.86
CA THR A 249 -2.27 17.45 -9.68
C THR A 249 -1.22 18.36 -9.08
N VAL A 250 -0.03 17.81 -8.87
CA VAL A 250 1.13 18.55 -8.38
C VAL A 250 2.10 18.77 -9.53
N ASN A 251 2.61 19.99 -9.68
CA ASN A 251 3.59 20.33 -10.70
C ASN A 251 4.99 20.48 -10.08
N ARG A 252 6.04 20.24 -10.87
CA ARG A 252 7.44 20.46 -10.47
C ARG A 252 7.74 21.94 -10.22
#